data_AF-A0A2V7XHB8-F1
#
_entry.id   AF-A0A2V7XHB8-F1
#
_cell.length_a   1.000
_cell.length_b   1.000
_cell.length_c   1.000
_cell.angle_alpha   90.00
_cell.angle_beta   90.00
_cell.angle_gamma   90.00
#
_symmetry.space_group_name_H-M   'P 1'
#
loop_
_entity.id
_entity.type
_entity.pdbx_description
1 polymer ?
#
loop_
_entity_poly.entity_id
_entity_poly.type
_entity_poly.pdbx_seq_one_letter_code
_entity_poly.pdbx_strand_id
1 'polypeptide(L)'
;MLVLDLKVFHRSGHVVRFREALGWSAMYVALALLFAGGLYLWQDPQSSLEFLTGYVLELSLSIDNLFVFLVIFKYFSVPEEQQHRVLFWGIIGA
;
A
#
# COMPACT_ATOMS: atom_id res chain seq x y z
N MET A 1 0.70 9.55 31.58
CA MET A 1 1.45 9.34 30.33
C MET A 1 0.71 8.52 29.29
N LEU A 2 -0.21 7.59 29.63
CA LEU A 2 -1.04 6.87 28.63
C LEU A 2 -2.26 7.65 28.09
N VAL A 3 -2.85 8.56 28.88
CA VAL A 3 -4.05 9.32 28.48
C VAL A 3 -3.73 10.50 27.54
N LEU A 4 -2.49 10.99 27.55
CA LEU A 4 -2.04 12.07 26.66
C LEU A 4 -1.77 11.56 25.24
N ASP A 5 -1.23 10.36 25.08
CA ASP A 5 -1.04 9.70 23.77
C ASP A 5 -2.37 9.49 23.04
N LEU A 6 -3.40 9.00 23.76
CA LEU A 6 -4.72 8.71 23.18
C LEU A 6 -5.54 9.95 22.79
N LYS A 7 -5.25 11.12 23.38
CA LYS A 7 -5.99 12.37 23.14
C LYS A 7 -5.33 13.31 22.13
N VAL A 8 -4.01 13.25 21.98
CA VAL A 8 -3.25 14.14 21.08
C VAL A 8 -3.11 13.57 19.67
N PHE A 9 -3.11 12.24 19.49
CA PHE A 9 -2.98 11.61 18.17
C PHE A 9 -4.30 11.45 17.37
N HIS A 10 -5.38 12.09 17.82
CA HIS A 10 -6.64 12.20 17.07
C HIS A 10 -6.74 13.50 16.24
N ARG A 11 -5.62 14.17 15.97
CA ARG A 11 -5.58 15.37 15.12
C ARG A 11 -4.77 15.16 13.85
N SER A 12 -5.42 14.53 12.87
CA SER A 12 -5.74 15.17 11.58
C SER A 12 -6.07 14.06 10.60
N GLY A 13 -7.33 14.03 10.15
CA GLY A 13 -7.74 13.28 8.97
C GLY A 13 -7.01 13.79 7.74
N HIS A 14 -5.75 13.37 7.57
CA HIS A 14 -5.06 13.48 6.31
C HIS A 14 -5.64 12.41 5.41
N VAL A 15 -6.64 12.81 4.64
CA VAL A 15 -7.00 12.12 3.40
C VAL A 15 -5.73 12.15 2.57
N VAL A 16 -4.99 11.04 2.53
CA VAL A 16 -3.77 10.93 1.74
C VAL A 16 -4.14 11.34 0.33
N ARG A 17 -3.67 12.50 -0.11
CA ARG A 17 -4.01 12.98 -1.45
C ARG A 17 -3.41 12.00 -2.45
N PHE A 18 -4.11 11.78 -3.56
CA PHE A 18 -3.64 10.89 -4.62
C PHE A 18 -2.17 11.13 -5.02
N ARG A 19 -1.72 12.40 -4.99
CA ARG A 19 -0.33 12.81 -5.25
C ARG A 19 0.67 12.33 -4.20
N GLU A 20 0.28 12.35 -2.93
CA GLU A 20 1.10 11.84 -1.83
C GLU A 20 1.17 10.31 -1.88
N ALA A 21 0.03 9.64 -2.11
CA ALA A 21 -0.02 8.19 -2.29
C ALA A 21 0.90 7.73 -3.42
N LEU A 22 0.82 8.38 -4.59
CA LEU A 22 1.72 8.13 -5.71
C LEU A 22 3.19 8.36 -5.35
N GLY A 23 3.50 9.42 -4.60
CA GLY A 23 4.85 9.71 -4.13
C GLY A 23 5.41 8.59 -3.25
N TRP A 24 4.61 8.13 -2.28
CA TRP A 24 4.97 6.99 -1.43
C TRP A 24 5.14 5.70 -2.24
N SER A 25 4.20 5.37 -3.14
CA SER A 25 4.32 4.19 -4.00
C SER A 25 5.57 4.24 -4.87
N ALA A 26 5.85 5.38 -5.51
CA ALA A 26 7.05 5.55 -6.34
C ALA A 26 8.34 5.41 -5.52
N MET A 27 8.36 5.90 -4.29
CA MET A 27 9.50 5.74 -3.38
C MET A 27 9.77 4.27 -3.05
N TYR A 28 8.74 3.49 -2.72
CA TYR A 28 8.89 2.06 -2.44
C TYR A 28 9.31 1.26 -3.67
N VAL A 29 8.74 1.57 -4.84
CA VAL A 29 9.14 0.96 -6.12
C VAL A 29 10.61 1.28 -6.43
N ALA A 30 11.03 2.53 -6.26
CA ALA A 30 12.42 2.93 -6.47
C ALA A 30 13.38 2.20 -5.52
N LEU A 31 12.99 2.03 -4.25
CA LEU A 31 13.79 1.26 -3.28
C LEU A 31 13.91 -0.22 -3.68
N ALA A 32 12.83 -0.84 -4.13
CA ALA A 32 12.84 -2.22 -4.63
C ALA A 32 13.74 -2.36 -5.88
N LEU A 33 13.67 -1.40 -6.81
CA LEU A 33 14.54 -1.39 -8.00
C LEU A 33 16.01 -1.17 -7.65
N LEU A 34 16.32 -0.30 -6.69
CA LEU A 34 17.69 -0.11 -6.20
C LEU A 34 18.24 -1.40 -5.58
N PHE A 35 17.41 -2.12 -4.82
CA PHE A 35 17.78 -3.41 -4.26
C PHE A 35 18.01 -4.47 -5.34
N ALA A 36 17.11 -4.57 -6.33
CA ALA A 36 17.26 -5.47 -7.47
C ALA A 36 18.53 -5.16 -8.28
N GLY A 37 18.85 -3.88 -8.49
CA GLY A 37 20.09 -3.42 -9.12
C GLY A 37 21.33 -3.75 -8.29
N GLY A 38 21.26 -3.62 -6.97
CA GLY A 38 22.32 -4.07 -6.06
C GLY A 38 22.57 -5.58 -6.15
N LEU A 39 21.50 -6.39 -6.18
CA LEU A 39 21.59 -7.83 -6.38
C LEU A 39 22.23 -8.19 -7.73
N TYR A 40 21.90 -7.45 -8.79
CA TYR A 40 22.47 -7.66 -10.11
C TYR A 40 23.99 -7.43 -10.14
N LEU A 41 24.49 -6.47 -9.35
CA LEU A 41 25.91 -6.12 -9.30
C LEU A 41 26.74 -7.00 -8.35
N TRP A 42 26.15 -7.50 -7.27
CA TRP A 42 26.88 -8.24 -6.22
C TRP A 42 26.70 -9.76 -6.26
N GLN A 43 25.62 -10.27 -6.85
CA GLN A 43 25.28 -11.68 -6.81
C GLN A 43 25.27 -12.28 -8.22
N ASP A 44 24.09 -12.62 -8.74
CA ASP A 44 23.88 -13.13 -10.09
C ASP A 44 22.63 -12.48 -10.71
N PRO A 45 22.61 -12.27 -12.03
CA PRO A 45 21.45 -11.74 -12.74
C PRO A 45 20.16 -12.51 -12.47
N GLN A 46 20.27 -13.81 -12.25
CA GLN A 46 19.13 -14.68 -12.01
C GLN A 46 18.45 -14.38 -10.66
N SER A 47 19.20 -14.18 -9.58
CA SER A 47 18.62 -13.80 -8.28
C SER A 47 17.97 -12.42 -8.31
N SER A 48 18.52 -11.48 -9.09
CA SER A 48 17.90 -10.17 -9.31
C SER A 48 16.56 -10.30 -10.05
N LEU A 49 16.49 -11.13 -11.08
CA LEU A 49 15.25 -11.42 -11.81
C LEU A 49 14.23 -12.15 -10.95
N GLU A 50 14.64 -13.13 -10.15
CA GLU A 50 13.76 -13.84 -9.21
C GLU A 50 13.16 -12.88 -8.18
N PHE A 51 13.98 -11.99 -7.59
CA PHE A 51 13.51 -10.96 -6.68
C PHE A 51 12.51 -10.02 -7.36
N LEU A 52 12.83 -9.50 -8.55
CA LEU A 52 11.97 -8.55 -9.26
C LEU A 52 10.65 -9.21 -9.67
N THR A 53 10.70 -10.47 -10.10
CA THR A 53 9.52 -11.27 -10.46
C THR A 53 8.63 -11.48 -9.22
N GLY A 54 9.22 -11.87 -8.09
CA GLY A 54 8.51 -11.99 -6.82
C GLY A 54 7.86 -10.67 -6.39
N TYR A 55 8.62 -9.58 -6.43
CA TYR A 55 8.13 -8.23 -6.11
C TYR A 55 6.94 -7.82 -6.98
N VAL A 56 7.01 -8.04 -8.30
CA VAL A 56 5.91 -7.73 -9.22
C VAL A 56 4.70 -8.63 -8.97
N LEU A 57 4.90 -9.91 -8.66
CA LEU A 57 3.82 -10.83 -8.31
C LEU A 57 3.08 -10.37 -7.04
N GLU A 58 3.81 -10.04 -5.98
CA GLU A 58 3.24 -9.53 -4.73
C GLU A 58 2.50 -8.19 -4.94
N LEU A 59 3.09 -7.30 -5.74
CA LEU A 59 2.47 -6.02 -6.08
C LEU A 59 1.18 -6.23 -6.89
N SER A 60 1.19 -7.14 -7.86
CA SER A 60 0.01 -7.47 -8.67
C SER A 60 -1.11 -8.06 -7.83
N LEU A 61 -0.81 -8.99 -6.92
CA LEU A 61 -1.79 -9.57 -5.99
C LEU A 61 -2.38 -8.49 -5.06
N SER A 62 -1.57 -7.55 -4.60
CA SER A 62 -2.03 -6.44 -3.76
C SER A 62 -2.96 -5.48 -4.52
N ILE A 63 -2.63 -5.19 -5.78
CA ILE A 63 -3.44 -4.33 -6.66
C ILE A 63 -4.78 -5.00 -7.02
N ASP A 64 -4.78 -6.31 -7.26
CA ASP A 64 -5.99 -7.08 -7.58
C ASP A 64 -7.03 -6.98 -6.44
N ASN A 65 -6.58 -7.19 -5.20
CA ASN A 65 -7.42 -7.03 -4.01
C ASN A 65 -7.96 -5.59 -3.88
N LEU A 66 -7.12 -4.58 -4.09
CA LEU A 66 -7.54 -3.18 -4.04
C LEU A 66 -8.58 -2.85 -5.12
N PHE A 67 -8.42 -3.38 -6.33
CA PHE A 67 -9.34 -3.18 -7.43
C PHE A 67 -10.74 -3.71 -7.10
N VAL A 68 -10.84 -4.91 -6.54
CA VAL A 68 -12.12 -5.48 -6.09
C VAL A 68 -12.81 -4.57 -5.08
N PHE A 69 -12.08 -4.06 -4.08
CA PHE A 69 -12.64 -3.13 -3.10
C PHE A 69 -13.12 -1.82 -3.74
N LEU A 70 -12.36 -1.25 -4.68
CA LEU A 70 -12.77 -0.03 -5.40
C LEU A 70 -14.04 -0.25 -6.22
N VAL A 71 -14.18 -1.40 -6.89
CA VAL A 71 -15.40 -1.76 -7.64
C VAL A 71 -16.60 -1.86 -6.70
N ILE A 72 -16.44 -2.52 -5.55
CA ILE A 72 -17.50 -2.64 -4.54
C ILE A 72 -17.89 -1.25 -4.01
N PHE A 73 -16.93 -0.42 -3.61
CA PHE A 73 -17.20 0.93 -3.11
C PHE A 73 -17.90 1.81 -4.15
N LYS A 74 -17.50 1.70 -5.42
CA LYS A 74 -18.14 2.42 -6.53
C LYS A 74 -19.57 1.94 -6.76
N TYR A 75 -19.80 0.63 -6.74
CA TYR A 75 -21.13 0.04 -6.91
C TYR A 75 -22.10 0.53 -5.82
N PHE A 76 -21.66 0.57 -4.56
CA PHE A 76 -22.47 1.06 -3.43
C PHE A 76 -22.37 2.58 -3.19
N SER A 77 -21.67 3.33 -4.05
CA SER A 77 -21.46 4.77 -3.91
C SER A 77 -20.96 5.20 -2.51
N VAL A 78 -20.01 4.44 -1.95
CA VAL A 78 -19.45 4.66 -0.61
C VAL A 78 -18.62 5.95 -0.59
N PRO A 79 -18.95 6.94 0.27
CA PRO A 79 -18.17 8.17 0.42
C PRO A 79 -16.71 7.89 0.79
N GLU A 80 -15.76 8.64 0.22
CA GLU A 80 -14.31 8.42 0.43
C GLU A 80 -13.90 8.41 1.92
N GLU A 81 -14.54 9.24 2.74
CA GLU A 81 -14.32 9.33 4.19
C GLU A 81 -14.66 8.03 4.94
N GLN A 82 -15.56 7.21 4.38
CA GLN A 82 -16.00 5.96 4.98
C GLN A 82 -15.26 4.74 4.43
N GLN A 83 -14.60 4.84 3.27
CA GLN A 83 -13.90 3.72 2.64
C GLN A 83 -12.88 3.07 3.58
N HIS A 84 -12.09 3.86 4.31
CA HIS A 84 -11.11 3.32 5.24
C HIS A 84 -11.75 2.54 6.40
N ARG A 85 -12.90 3.04 6.93
CA ARG A 85 -13.64 2.36 7.99
C ARG A 85 -14.26 1.05 7.49
N VAL A 86 -14.86 1.08 6.32
CA VAL A 86 -15.48 -0.13 5.71
C VAL A 86 -14.40 -1.18 5.42
N LEU A 87 -13.23 -0.76 4.91
CA LEU A 87 -12.10 -1.66 4.70
C LEU A 87 -11.61 -2.28 6.01
N PHE A 88 -11.46 -1.47 7.07
CA PHE A 88 -11.03 -1.95 8.38
C PHE A 88 -12.01 -2.96 8.98
N TRP A 89 -13.30 -2.66 8.97
CA TRP A 89 -14.33 -3.60 9.44
C TRP A 89 -14.42 -4.86 8.57
N GLY A 90 -14.21 -4.72 7.25
CA GLY A 90 -14.17 -5.86 6.32
C GLY A 90 -13.00 -6.80 6.57
N ILE A 91 -11.82 -6.26 6.88
CA ILE A 91 -10.62 -7.07 7.21
C ILE A 91 -10.76 -7.75 8.58
N ILE A 92 -11.34 -7.07 9.57
CA ILE A 92 -11.55 -7.62 10.92
C ILE A 92 -12.66 -8.67 10.96
N GLY A 93 -13.67 -8.54 10.09
CA GLY A 93 -14.78 -9.48 10.00
C GLY A 93 -14.53 -10.72 9.13
N ALA A 94 -13.41 -10.77 8.41
CA ALA A 94 -12.96 -11.92 7.63
C ALA A 94 -12.20 -12.92 8.52
#